data_AF-A0A226MV48-F1
#
_entry.id   AF-A0A226MV48-F1
#
_cell.length_a   1.000
_cell.length_b   1.000
_cell.length_c   1.000
_cell.angle_alpha   90.00
_cell.angle_beta   90.00
_cell.angle_gamma   90.00
#
_symmetry.space_group_name_H-M   'P 1'
#
loop_
_entity.id
_entity.type
_entity.pdbx_description
1 polymer ?
#
loop_
_entity_poly.entity_id
_entity_poly.type
_entity_poly.pdbx_seq_one_letter_code
_entity_poly.pdbx_strand_id
1 'polypeptide(L)'
;MMVKICCSLLLLSLLSVQLKANPGVKVRITQKALEYAKEVGLEILKKNMEKEQFPDLTGYERFGLGNVNYNISRIRVTAVEFPSVSISLIPRNGIKLVIKNASLTISMNWNMRTWMFKDSGRSTAYISKVFVTATFSTSLDSTGHTSLLLNSCRTTSGDTDIKLNGKSGFLHDFFIKYLKKPIHRSLATNGIVYPAGNHTDPPYVATPFTVPDQSDYMFYFSFSKYFFQTYIFSYYTEGAFNITIAEVAKYSIIPNPVMMKLMPTEIPLISLQQNSLTLEIEESMEVFAVLPDSTTQSLFTVNVVSTINKVAFNSGLNILVLSCC
;
A
#
# COMPACT_ATOMS: atom_id res chain seq x y z
N MET A 1 -10.23 -41.12 37.54
CA MET A 1 -10.55 -40.92 36.11
C MET A 1 -10.50 -39.45 35.66
N MET A 2 -10.82 -38.48 36.53
CA MET A 2 -10.80 -37.04 36.20
C MET A 2 -9.41 -36.43 35.90
N VAL A 3 -8.33 -36.93 36.52
CA VAL A 3 -6.97 -36.38 36.31
C VAL A 3 -6.42 -36.70 34.92
N LYS A 4 -6.78 -37.86 34.34
CA LYS A 4 -6.37 -38.25 32.98
C LYS A 4 -7.04 -37.39 31.90
N ILE A 5 -8.31 -37.02 32.11
CA ILE A 5 -9.09 -36.18 31.18
C ILE A 5 -8.55 -34.75 31.17
N CYS A 6 -8.15 -34.24 32.33
CA CYS A 6 -7.56 -32.90 32.46
C CYS A 6 -6.19 -32.82 31.78
N CYS A 7 -5.32 -33.83 31.95
CA CYS A 7 -4.04 -33.90 31.23
C CYS A 7 -4.20 -34.03 29.72
N SER A 8 -5.20 -34.78 29.22
CA SER A 8 -5.47 -34.85 27.77
C SER A 8 -5.99 -33.54 27.19
N LEU A 9 -6.81 -32.78 27.94
CA LEU A 9 -7.29 -31.46 27.52
C LEU A 9 -6.16 -30.41 27.56
N LEU A 10 -5.28 -30.48 28.55
CA LEU A 10 -4.06 -29.65 28.61
C LEU A 10 -3.11 -29.97 27.46
N LEU A 11 -2.91 -31.24 27.09
CA LEU A 11 -2.15 -31.63 25.90
C LEU A 11 -2.79 -31.16 24.59
N LEU A 12 -4.12 -31.18 24.46
CA LEU A 12 -4.80 -30.62 23.28
C LEU A 12 -4.66 -29.09 23.21
N SER A 13 -4.64 -28.39 24.36
CA SER A 13 -4.40 -26.94 24.38
C SER A 13 -2.95 -26.57 24.03
N LEU A 14 -1.98 -27.41 24.41
CA LEU A 14 -0.56 -27.27 24.03
C LEU A 14 -0.29 -27.59 22.54
N LEU A 15 -1.19 -28.32 21.88
CA LEU A 15 -1.16 -28.58 20.43
C LEU A 15 -1.86 -27.52 19.58
N SER A 16 -2.31 -26.41 20.19
CA SER A 16 -2.62 -25.18 19.43
C SER A 16 -1.32 -24.53 18.94
N VAL A 17 -0.58 -25.28 18.10
CA VAL A 17 0.37 -24.72 17.16
C VAL A 17 -0.40 -23.62 16.46
N GLN A 18 0.01 -22.37 16.65
CA GLN A 18 -0.41 -21.29 15.78
C GLN A 18 0.01 -21.71 14.37
N LEU A 19 -0.89 -22.38 13.64
CA LEU A 19 -0.73 -22.62 12.23
C LEU A 19 -0.65 -21.23 11.63
N LYS A 20 0.55 -20.84 11.26
CA LYS A 20 0.83 -19.60 10.55
C LYS A 20 -0.03 -19.66 9.29
N ALA A 21 -1.18 -18.99 9.33
CA ALA A 21 -2.15 -19.06 8.24
C ALA A 21 -1.43 -18.59 6.97
N ASN A 22 -1.34 -19.45 5.96
CA ASN A 22 -0.75 -18.99 4.72
C ASN A 22 -1.73 -18.00 4.10
N PRO A 23 -1.22 -16.94 3.48
CA PRO A 23 -2.11 -15.92 2.93
C PRO A 23 -2.80 -16.45 1.68
N GLY A 24 -4.08 -16.15 1.52
CA GLY A 24 -4.83 -16.49 0.30
C GLY A 24 -4.38 -15.69 -0.93
N VAL A 25 -3.79 -14.52 -0.71
CA VAL A 25 -3.28 -13.59 -1.72
C VAL A 25 -1.89 -13.10 -1.29
N LYS A 26 -0.93 -13.08 -2.22
CA LYS A 26 0.38 -12.45 -2.04
C LYS A 26 0.56 -11.35 -3.07
N VAL A 27 0.99 -10.20 -2.59
CA VAL A 27 1.38 -9.07 -3.43
C VAL A 27 2.89 -8.88 -3.29
N ARG A 28 3.59 -8.87 -4.42
CA ARG A 28 5.02 -8.53 -4.47
C ARG A 28 5.19 -7.19 -5.16
N ILE A 29 5.85 -6.27 -4.46
CA ILE A 29 6.23 -4.95 -4.94
C ILE A 29 7.70 -5.02 -5.38
N THR A 30 8.02 -4.55 -6.58
CA THR A 30 9.39 -4.57 -7.10
C THR A 30 10.08 -3.22 -6.97
N GLN A 31 11.40 -3.21 -7.15
CA GLN A 31 12.19 -1.98 -7.26
C GLN A 31 11.60 -1.01 -8.29
N LYS A 32 11.04 -1.50 -9.40
CA LYS A 32 10.41 -0.67 -10.43
C LYS A 32 9.20 0.10 -9.91
N ALA A 33 8.39 -0.51 -9.04
CA ALA A 33 7.29 0.20 -8.37
C ALA A 33 7.80 1.27 -7.40
N LEU A 34 8.89 0.98 -6.68
CA LEU A 34 9.52 1.95 -5.77
C LEU A 34 10.10 3.14 -6.52
N GLU A 35 10.74 2.92 -7.68
CA GLU A 35 11.22 4.02 -8.53
C GLU A 35 10.07 4.91 -9.00
N TYR A 36 8.94 4.32 -9.40
CA TYR A 36 7.75 5.10 -9.76
C TYR A 36 7.18 5.88 -8.57
N ALA A 37 7.04 5.21 -7.42
CA ALA A 37 6.55 5.84 -6.19
C ALA A 37 7.48 6.98 -5.72
N LYS A 38 8.79 6.86 -5.93
CA LYS A 38 9.79 7.89 -5.66
C LYS A 38 9.53 9.12 -6.53
N GLU A 39 9.34 8.98 -7.84
CA GLU A 39 9.06 10.12 -8.72
C GLU A 39 7.78 10.86 -8.31
N VAL A 40 6.68 10.14 -8.10
CA VAL A 40 5.40 10.72 -7.68
C VAL A 40 5.51 11.36 -6.29
N GLY A 41 6.16 10.66 -5.35
CA GLY A 41 6.33 11.11 -3.96
C GLY A 41 7.19 12.35 -3.84
N LEU A 42 8.23 12.51 -4.66
CA LEU A 42 9.08 13.70 -4.67
C LEU A 42 8.30 14.95 -5.09
N GLU A 43 7.44 14.85 -6.10
CA GLU A 43 6.60 15.97 -6.54
C GLU A 43 5.59 16.39 -5.45
N ILE A 44 4.98 15.42 -4.78
CA ILE A 44 4.10 15.70 -3.63
C ILE A 44 4.90 16.37 -2.50
N LEU A 45 6.09 15.86 -2.20
CA LEU A 45 6.95 16.41 -1.16
C LEU A 45 7.35 17.86 -1.46
N LYS A 46 7.78 18.18 -2.68
CA LYS A 46 8.09 19.56 -3.11
C LYS A 46 6.91 20.48 -2.84
N LYS A 47 5.73 20.09 -3.32
CA LYS A 47 4.50 20.88 -3.18
C LYS A 47 4.10 21.10 -1.71
N ASN A 48 4.29 20.09 -0.86
CA ASN A 48 3.98 20.22 0.57
C ASN A 48 4.98 21.14 1.27
N MET A 49 6.28 21.04 0.96
CA MET A 49 7.31 21.92 1.51
C MET A 49 7.09 23.39 1.14
N GLU A 50 6.69 23.67 -0.11
CA GLU A 50 6.41 25.04 -0.59
C GLU A 50 5.14 25.66 0.04
N LYS A 51 4.22 24.82 0.52
CA LYS A 51 3.00 25.27 1.21
C LYS A 51 3.19 25.46 2.71
N GLU A 52 4.25 24.89 3.27
CA GLU A 52 4.52 24.93 4.71
C GLU A 52 4.80 26.37 5.16
N GLN A 53 4.13 26.78 6.24
CA GLN A 53 4.36 28.07 6.88
C GLN A 53 5.16 27.87 8.15
N PHE A 54 6.39 28.37 8.16
CA PHE A 54 7.23 28.29 9.35
C PHE A 54 6.88 29.41 10.32
N PRO A 55 6.89 29.14 11.64
CA PRO A 55 6.58 30.15 12.64
C PRO A 55 7.61 31.29 12.62
N ASP A 56 7.13 32.50 12.89
CA ASP A 56 7.97 33.69 12.99
C ASP A 56 9.01 33.52 14.13
N LEU A 57 10.25 33.89 13.86
CA LEU A 57 11.35 33.82 14.83
C LEU A 57 11.62 35.21 15.39
N THR A 58 11.45 35.37 16.69
CA THR A 58 11.74 36.62 17.41
C THR A 58 12.71 36.35 18.54
N GLY A 59 13.58 37.32 18.85
CA GLY A 59 14.55 37.13 19.92
C GLY A 59 15.43 38.35 20.17
N TYR A 60 16.21 38.23 21.23
CA TYR A 60 17.17 39.23 21.67
C TYR A 60 18.54 38.58 21.84
N GLU A 61 19.51 39.01 21.04
CA GLU A 61 20.83 38.38 21.00
C GLU A 61 21.94 39.41 21.12
N ARG A 62 23.01 39.06 21.83
CA ARG A 62 24.19 39.92 21.95
C ARG A 62 25.14 39.63 20.80
N PHE A 63 25.40 40.61 19.94
CA PHE A 63 26.29 40.47 18.79
C PHE A 63 27.25 41.66 18.69
N GLY A 64 28.56 41.37 18.73
CA GLY A 64 29.59 42.40 18.85
C GLY A 64 29.49 43.17 20.18
N LEU A 65 29.48 44.49 20.12
CA LEU A 65 29.44 45.39 21.29
C LEU A 65 28.03 45.74 21.77
N GLY A 66 26.98 45.25 21.12
CA GLY A 66 25.61 45.65 21.42
C GLY A 66 24.62 44.50 21.37
N ASN A 67 23.41 44.79 21.84
CA ASN A 67 22.30 43.86 21.76
C ASN A 67 21.44 44.15 20.53
N VAL A 68 20.95 43.07 19.94
CA VAL A 68 20.17 43.06 18.71
C VAL A 68 18.82 42.43 19.03
N ASN A 69 17.76 43.22 18.90
CA ASN A 69 16.40 42.70 18.87
C ASN A 69 16.04 42.37 17.41
N TYR A 70 15.66 41.13 17.12
CA TYR A 70 15.32 40.69 15.78
C TYR A 70 13.92 40.07 15.69
N ASN A 71 13.30 40.25 14.53
CA ASN A 71 12.08 39.58 14.12
C ASN A 71 12.24 39.11 12.68
N ILE A 72 12.06 37.81 12.46
CA ILE A 72 12.07 37.17 11.15
C ILE A 72 10.69 36.58 10.92
N SER A 73 10.02 37.07 9.89
CA SER A 73 8.64 36.73 9.59
C SER A 73 8.46 36.27 8.15
N ARG A 74 7.30 35.64 7.88
CA ARG A 74 6.93 35.14 6.54
C ARG A 74 8.00 34.21 5.95
N ILE A 75 8.50 33.32 6.79
CA ILE A 75 9.48 32.30 6.43
C ILE A 75 8.76 31.24 5.60
N ARG A 76 9.14 31.12 4.33
CA ARG A 76 8.54 30.16 3.40
C ARG A 76 9.58 29.56 2.47
N VAL A 77 9.44 28.27 2.20
CA VAL A 77 10.22 27.62 1.14
C VAL A 77 9.64 28.03 -0.20
N THR A 78 10.48 28.54 -1.09
CA THR A 78 10.07 29.01 -2.43
C THR A 78 10.50 28.09 -3.55
N ALA A 79 11.51 27.25 -3.32
CA ALA A 79 11.95 26.24 -4.27
C ALA A 79 12.67 25.11 -3.52
N VAL A 80 12.47 23.87 -3.98
CA VAL A 80 13.18 22.68 -3.50
C VAL A 80 13.66 21.86 -4.68
N GLU A 81 14.91 21.44 -4.62
CA GLU A 81 15.53 20.63 -5.66
C GLU A 81 16.10 19.34 -5.06
N PHE A 82 15.88 18.23 -5.77
CA PHE A 82 16.36 16.91 -5.38
C PHE A 82 17.20 16.31 -6.52
N PRO A 83 18.48 16.71 -6.67
CA PRO A 83 19.28 16.31 -7.83
C PRO A 83 19.62 14.82 -7.86
N SER A 84 19.75 14.19 -6.69
CA SER A 84 20.10 12.78 -6.57
C SER A 84 19.23 12.12 -5.51
N VAL A 85 18.32 11.26 -5.95
CA VAL A 85 17.46 10.47 -5.07
C VAL A 85 17.55 9.01 -5.47
N SER A 86 17.75 8.15 -4.47
CA SER A 86 17.75 6.70 -4.65
C SER A 86 16.82 6.07 -3.63
N ILE A 87 16.05 5.09 -4.09
CA ILE A 87 15.19 4.26 -3.24
C ILE A 87 15.64 2.81 -3.40
N SER A 88 15.62 2.00 -2.36
CA SER A 88 16.07 0.61 -2.45
C SER A 88 15.38 -0.28 -1.42
N LEU A 89 15.13 -1.53 -1.78
CA LEU A 89 14.73 -2.57 -0.84
C LEU A 89 15.93 -3.04 -0.02
N ILE A 90 15.81 -3.03 1.31
CA ILE A 90 16.76 -3.70 2.21
C ILE A 90 16.14 -5.02 2.67
N PRO A 91 16.78 -6.17 2.42
CA PRO A 91 16.31 -7.46 2.90
C PRO A 91 16.03 -7.42 4.41
N ARG A 92 14.84 -7.91 4.82
CA ARG A 92 14.34 -7.96 6.22
C ARG A 92 14.13 -6.62 6.93
N ASN A 93 14.65 -5.51 6.41
CA ASN A 93 14.65 -4.22 7.10
C ASN A 93 13.71 -3.19 6.45
N GLY A 94 13.24 -3.43 5.22
CA GLY A 94 12.19 -2.64 4.56
C GLY A 94 12.70 -1.82 3.37
N ILE A 95 12.39 -0.53 3.33
CA ILE A 95 12.67 0.40 2.22
C ILE A 95 13.61 1.49 2.70
N LYS A 96 14.68 1.74 1.95
CA LYS A 96 15.61 2.86 2.20
C LYS A 96 15.43 3.93 1.15
N LEU A 97 15.27 5.17 1.57
CA LEU A 97 15.32 6.36 0.73
C LEU A 97 16.57 7.17 1.09
N VAL A 98 17.36 7.51 0.09
CA VAL A 98 18.54 8.36 0.23
C VAL A 98 18.46 9.52 -0.76
N ILE A 99 18.41 10.73 -0.23
CA ILE A 99 18.47 11.99 -0.98
C ILE A 99 19.86 12.59 -0.75
N LYS A 100 20.58 12.88 -1.83
CA LYS A 100 21.90 13.50 -1.80
C LYS A 100 21.86 14.86 -2.50
N ASN A 101 22.63 15.81 -1.96
CA ASN A 101 22.81 17.14 -2.52
C ASN A 101 21.49 17.90 -2.75
N ALA A 102 20.48 17.70 -1.89
CA ALA A 102 19.26 18.50 -1.97
C ALA A 102 19.55 19.97 -1.67
N SER A 103 18.79 20.85 -2.34
CA SER A 103 18.85 22.29 -2.17
C SER A 103 17.46 22.85 -1.86
N LEU A 104 17.43 23.88 -1.01
CA LEU A 104 16.22 24.60 -0.63
C LEU A 104 16.48 26.10 -0.77
N THR A 105 15.51 26.81 -1.32
CA THR A 105 15.48 28.28 -1.31
C THR A 105 14.37 28.73 -0.37
N ILE A 106 14.71 29.59 0.58
CA ILE A 106 13.79 30.09 1.60
C ILE A 106 13.69 31.61 1.46
N SER A 107 12.48 32.14 1.33
CA SER A 107 12.23 33.58 1.42
C SER A 107 11.82 33.94 2.84
N MET A 108 12.34 35.05 3.35
CA MET A 108 11.95 35.60 4.65
C MET A 108 12.01 37.13 4.65
N ASN A 109 11.26 37.73 5.56
CA ASN A 109 11.38 39.15 5.89
C ASN A 109 12.05 39.27 7.25
N TRP A 110 12.89 40.28 7.42
CA TRP A 110 13.60 40.52 8.67
C TRP A 110 13.50 41.98 9.08
N ASN A 111 13.50 42.18 10.39
CA ASN A 111 13.52 43.49 11.04
C ASN A 111 14.45 43.38 12.25
N MET A 112 15.45 44.25 12.32
CA MET A 112 16.48 44.25 13.34
C MET A 112 16.64 45.65 13.93
N ARG A 113 16.68 45.71 15.26
CA ARG A 113 16.87 46.94 16.02
C ARG A 113 18.05 46.79 16.95
N THR A 114 19.04 47.64 16.78
CA THR A 114 20.16 47.80 17.70
C THR A 114 20.03 49.13 18.45
N TRP A 115 20.97 49.41 19.35
CA TRP A 115 21.01 50.69 20.05
C TRP A 115 21.43 51.85 19.12
N MET A 116 22.14 51.59 18.01
CA MET A 116 22.64 52.61 17.08
C MET A 116 21.80 52.78 15.82
N PHE A 117 21.11 51.72 15.34
CA PHE A 117 20.39 51.76 14.08
C PHE A 117 19.23 50.75 14.06
N LYS A 118 18.31 50.99 13.11
CA LYS A 118 17.22 50.09 12.76
C LYS A 118 17.37 49.72 11.30
N ASP A 119 17.20 48.46 10.98
CA ASP A 119 17.29 47.96 9.62
C ASP A 119 16.22 46.88 9.37
N SER A 120 15.73 46.80 8.15
CA SER A 120 14.70 45.83 7.77
C SER A 120 14.76 45.55 6.28
N GLY A 121 14.39 44.34 5.90
CA GLY A 121 14.42 43.96 4.49
C GLY A 121 13.80 42.61 4.22
N ARG A 122 13.89 42.22 2.94
CA ARG A 122 13.55 40.89 2.46
C ARG A 122 14.82 40.21 2.00
N SER A 123 15.00 38.96 2.42
CA SER A 123 16.15 38.17 2.01
C SER A 123 15.74 36.77 1.65
N THR A 124 16.47 36.20 0.70
CA THR A 124 16.43 34.78 0.38
C THR A 124 17.60 34.11 1.10
N ALA A 125 17.39 32.91 1.61
CA ALA A 125 18.45 32.03 2.09
C ALA A 125 18.51 30.80 1.17
N TYR A 126 19.71 30.39 0.81
CA TYR A 126 19.94 29.17 0.07
C TYR A 126 20.56 28.13 1.00
N ILE A 127 19.98 26.95 1.04
CA ILE A 127 20.50 25.79 1.77
C ILE A 127 20.90 24.78 0.70
N SER A 128 22.14 24.29 0.73
CA SER A 128 22.63 23.30 -0.22
C SER A 128 23.29 22.14 0.49
N LYS A 129 23.59 21.08 -0.28
CA LYS A 129 24.31 19.89 0.21
C LYS A 129 23.58 19.21 1.37
N VAL A 130 22.24 19.17 1.32
CA VAL A 130 21.44 18.45 2.31
C VAL A 130 21.41 16.97 1.93
N PHE A 131 21.73 16.12 2.91
CA PHE A 131 21.62 14.67 2.79
C PHE A 131 20.53 14.17 3.73
N VAL A 132 19.58 13.42 3.18
CA VAL A 132 18.50 12.78 3.95
C VAL A 132 18.57 11.29 3.73
N THR A 133 18.57 10.52 4.81
CA THR A 133 18.42 9.07 4.77
C THR A 133 17.22 8.69 5.62
N ALA A 134 16.20 8.13 4.98
CA ALA A 134 15.02 7.59 5.64
C ALA A 134 14.98 6.07 5.45
N THR A 135 14.67 5.33 6.51
CA THR A 135 14.44 3.89 6.44
C THR A 135 13.03 3.61 6.95
N PHE A 136 12.22 3.01 6.08
CA PHE A 136 10.87 2.58 6.37
C PHE A 136 10.88 1.08 6.59
N SER A 137 10.25 0.60 7.66
CA SER A 137 9.95 -0.82 7.79
C SER A 137 8.47 -1.07 7.51
N THR A 138 8.19 -2.24 6.95
CA THR A 138 6.84 -2.75 6.80
C THR A 138 6.52 -3.55 8.06
N SER A 139 5.65 -3.01 8.91
CA SER A 139 5.06 -3.77 10.02
C SER A 139 3.64 -4.17 9.67
N LEU A 140 3.25 -5.35 10.13
CA LEU A 140 1.83 -5.63 10.32
C LEU A 140 1.45 -4.97 11.64
N ASP A 141 0.43 -4.11 11.60
CA ASP A 141 -0.17 -3.67 12.85
C ASP A 141 -0.93 -4.84 13.52
N SER A 142 -1.40 -4.63 14.74
CA SER A 142 -2.19 -5.62 15.48
C SER A 142 -3.51 -5.98 14.80
N THR A 143 -3.92 -5.23 13.77
CA THR A 143 -5.15 -5.43 12.98
C THR A 143 -4.88 -6.12 11.63
N GLY A 144 -3.66 -6.58 11.37
CA GLY A 144 -3.30 -7.27 10.13
C GLY A 144 -3.16 -6.37 8.91
N HIS A 145 -3.25 -5.04 9.07
CA HIS A 145 -3.00 -4.09 7.99
C HIS A 145 -1.50 -3.78 7.87
N THR A 146 -1.02 -3.67 6.64
CA THR A 146 0.36 -3.26 6.36
C THR A 146 0.52 -1.78 6.65
N SER A 147 1.29 -1.44 7.68
CA SER A 147 1.72 -0.07 7.98
C SER A 147 3.17 0.14 7.56
N LEU A 148 3.45 1.32 7.00
CA LEU A 148 4.82 1.78 6.73
C LEU A 148 5.27 2.63 7.92
N LEU A 149 6.15 2.08 8.75
CA LEU A 149 6.75 2.79 9.87
C LEU A 149 8.05 3.45 9.44
N LEU A 150 8.23 4.73 9.79
CA LEU A 150 9.51 5.43 9.62
C LEU A 150 10.40 5.12 10.83
N ASN A 151 11.31 4.15 10.67
CA ASN A 151 12.16 3.68 11.78
C ASN A 151 13.26 4.68 12.12
N SER A 152 13.77 5.36 11.10
CA SER A 152 14.82 6.36 11.27
C SER A 152 14.79 7.35 10.12
N CYS A 153 14.85 8.64 10.45
CA CYS A 153 15.14 9.71 9.51
C CYS A 153 16.39 10.44 10.00
N ARG A 154 17.45 10.44 9.19
CA ARG A 154 18.68 11.17 9.48
C ARG A 154 18.89 12.23 8.43
N THR A 155 18.92 13.47 8.88
CA THR A 155 19.24 14.63 8.06
C THR A 155 20.61 15.15 8.46
N THR A 156 21.54 15.23 7.52
CA THR A 156 22.81 15.94 7.72
C THR A 156 22.86 17.06 6.71
N SER A 157 22.79 18.31 7.18
CA SER A 157 23.00 19.48 6.33
C SER A 157 24.50 19.71 6.16
N GLY A 158 24.98 19.71 4.92
CA GLY A 158 26.29 20.30 4.61
C GLY A 158 26.32 21.81 4.94
N ASP A 159 27.50 22.40 4.85
CA ASP A 159 27.72 23.83 5.17
C ASP A 159 26.66 24.71 4.50
N THR A 160 25.83 25.30 5.35
CA THR A 160 24.70 26.12 4.95
C THR A 160 25.23 27.45 4.42
N ASP A 161 25.44 27.53 3.11
CA ASP A 161 25.81 28.78 2.43
C ASP A 161 24.59 29.71 2.34
N ILE A 162 24.27 30.39 3.45
CA ILE A 162 23.18 31.37 3.51
C ILE A 162 23.57 32.62 2.72
N LYS A 163 23.23 32.65 1.42
CA LYS A 163 23.39 33.83 0.57
C LYS A 163 22.21 34.79 0.75
N LEU A 164 22.41 35.87 1.50
CA LEU A 164 21.42 36.94 1.65
C LEU A 164 21.61 37.98 0.53
N ASN A 165 20.52 38.36 -0.15
CA ASN A 165 20.55 39.50 -1.07
C ASN A 165 20.58 40.80 -0.25
N GLY A 166 21.76 41.42 -0.11
CA GLY A 166 21.96 42.71 0.57
C GLY A 166 23.44 43.07 0.70
N LYS A 167 23.77 44.38 0.70
CA LYS A 167 25.17 44.89 0.75
C LYS A 167 25.81 44.88 2.14
N SER A 168 25.13 44.37 3.17
CA SER A 168 25.57 44.48 4.57
C SER A 168 26.18 43.18 5.08
N GLY A 169 27.51 43.12 5.20
CA GLY A 169 28.23 41.95 5.72
C GLY A 169 27.86 41.57 7.16
N PHE A 170 27.40 42.55 7.96
CA PHE A 170 26.94 42.32 9.34
C PHE A 170 25.75 41.35 9.43
N LEU A 171 24.83 41.39 8.46
CA LEU A 171 23.67 40.50 8.44
C LEU A 171 24.08 39.07 8.16
N HIS A 172 24.96 38.85 7.18
CA HIS A 172 25.46 37.53 6.84
C HIS A 172 26.03 36.81 8.08
N ASP A 173 26.89 37.47 8.84
CA ASP A 173 27.54 36.88 10.02
C ASP A 173 26.54 36.60 11.16
N PHE A 174 25.55 37.47 11.35
CA PHE A 174 24.48 37.26 12.32
C PHE A 174 23.63 36.01 11.96
N PHE A 175 23.20 35.89 10.70
CA PHE A 175 22.36 34.77 10.26
C PHE A 175 23.10 33.43 10.32
N ILE A 176 24.36 33.39 9.88
CA ILE A 176 25.20 32.19 9.96
C ILE A 176 25.41 31.74 11.42
N LYS A 177 25.63 32.70 12.34
CA LYS A 177 25.96 32.38 13.74
C LYS A 177 24.75 31.98 14.59
N TYR A 178 23.63 32.71 14.48
CA TYR A 178 22.50 32.54 15.41
C TYR A 178 21.35 31.73 14.84
N LEU A 179 21.13 31.75 13.53
CA LEU A 179 19.95 31.13 12.93
C LEU A 179 20.23 29.74 12.35
N LYS A 180 21.50 29.40 12.10
CA LYS A 180 21.91 28.05 11.67
C LYS A 180 21.43 26.96 12.65
N LYS A 181 21.54 27.18 13.96
CA LYS A 181 21.12 26.20 14.99
C LYS A 181 19.60 26.02 15.09
N PRO A 182 18.77 27.08 15.22
CA PRO A 182 17.31 26.96 15.19
C PRO A 182 16.76 26.34 13.90
N ILE A 183 17.30 26.73 12.74
CA ILE A 183 16.88 26.20 11.44
C ILE A 183 17.18 24.71 11.35
N HIS A 184 18.38 24.28 11.75
CA HIS A 184 18.76 22.86 11.76
C HIS A 184 17.88 22.03 12.72
N ARG A 185 17.47 22.61 13.85
CA ARG A 185 16.58 21.96 14.82
C ARG A 185 15.15 21.82 14.29
N SER A 186 14.61 22.87 13.66
CA SER A 186 13.25 22.89 13.11
C SER A 186 13.07 21.86 11.98
N LEU A 187 14.07 21.72 11.11
CA LEU A 187 14.08 20.74 10.00
C LEU A 187 14.16 19.28 10.47
N ALA A 188 14.50 19.02 11.75
CA ALA A 188 14.72 17.67 12.27
C ALA A 188 13.50 17.08 13.02
N THR A 189 12.38 17.81 13.15
CA THR A 189 11.27 17.40 14.02
C THR A 189 9.95 17.14 13.29
N ASN A 190 9.44 15.92 13.52
CA ASN A 190 8.05 15.44 13.51
C ASN A 190 7.37 15.15 12.17
N GLY A 191 7.38 13.87 11.79
CA GLY A 191 6.38 13.26 10.92
C GLY A 191 5.98 11.89 11.48
N ILE A 192 4.98 11.85 12.35
CA ILE A 192 4.32 10.60 12.77
C ILE A 192 2.88 10.67 12.26
N VAL A 193 2.48 9.67 11.47
CA VAL A 193 1.13 9.51 10.93
C VAL A 193 0.53 8.25 11.56
N TYR A 194 -0.68 8.34 12.10
CA TYR A 194 -1.46 7.20 12.60
C TYR A 194 -2.78 7.08 11.84
N PRO A 195 -3.23 5.87 11.47
CA PRO A 195 -4.64 5.61 11.18
C PRO A 195 -5.31 4.76 12.28
N ALA A 196 -6.60 4.98 12.43
CA ALA A 196 -7.51 4.34 13.39
C ALA A 196 -8.53 3.45 12.67
N GLY A 197 -8.91 2.34 13.32
CA GLY A 197 -10.07 1.50 12.93
C GLY A 197 -9.88 0.03 13.27
N ASN A 198 -10.96 -0.65 13.68
CA ASN A 198 -10.95 -1.96 14.33
C ASN A 198 -11.89 -2.93 13.60
N HIS A 199 -11.45 -4.14 13.23
CA HIS A 199 -12.31 -5.24 12.74
C HIS A 199 -11.70 -6.63 13.00
N THR A 200 -12.55 -7.66 13.04
CA THR A 200 -12.28 -9.06 13.44
C THR A 200 -12.26 -10.04 12.26
N ASP A 201 -11.34 -11.01 12.29
CA ASP A 201 -11.06 -11.98 11.22
C ASP A 201 -11.95 -13.26 11.20
N PRO A 202 -12.17 -13.87 10.02
CA PRO A 202 -12.91 -15.13 9.85
C PRO A 202 -12.04 -16.42 9.89
N PRO A 203 -12.65 -17.63 10.00
CA PRO A 203 -11.99 -18.81 10.55
C PRO A 203 -11.56 -19.85 9.50
N TYR A 204 -10.64 -19.49 8.59
CA TYR A 204 -10.12 -20.45 7.62
C TYR A 204 -8.64 -20.23 7.26
N VAL A 205 -7.95 -21.32 6.90
CA VAL A 205 -6.48 -21.40 6.79
C VAL A 205 -6.07 -21.73 5.35
N ALA A 206 -5.30 -20.84 4.69
CA ALA A 206 -4.76 -21.12 3.35
C ALA A 206 -3.45 -21.95 3.40
N THR A 207 -3.07 -22.50 2.25
CA THR A 207 -1.82 -23.25 2.03
C THR A 207 -0.69 -22.37 1.45
N PRO A 208 0.59 -22.68 1.69
CA PRO A 208 1.70 -21.87 1.20
C PRO A 208 1.86 -22.00 -0.32
N PHE A 209 2.26 -20.92 -0.99
CA PHE A 209 2.65 -20.92 -2.41
C PHE A 209 3.81 -19.93 -2.67
N THR A 210 4.60 -20.13 -3.72
CA THR A 210 5.83 -19.36 -4.03
C THR A 210 5.66 -18.43 -5.21
N VAL A 211 5.90 -17.12 -5.03
CA VAL A 211 5.87 -16.13 -6.13
C VAL A 211 7.17 -16.20 -6.92
N PRO A 212 7.14 -16.27 -8.27
CA PRO A 212 8.33 -16.26 -9.12
C PRO A 212 9.22 -15.04 -8.89
N ASP A 213 10.52 -15.20 -9.13
CA ASP A 213 11.52 -14.16 -8.91
C ASP A 213 11.74 -13.23 -10.12
N GLN A 214 10.67 -12.92 -10.84
CA GLN A 214 10.72 -11.98 -11.97
C GLN A 214 10.51 -10.53 -11.50
N SER A 215 11.10 -9.56 -12.21
CA SER A 215 11.12 -8.15 -11.81
C SER A 215 10.74 -7.15 -12.92
N ASP A 216 10.13 -7.63 -13.99
CA ASP A 216 9.81 -6.82 -15.19
C ASP A 216 8.63 -5.86 -14.96
N TYR A 217 7.76 -6.18 -14.00
CA TYR A 217 6.58 -5.40 -13.65
C TYR A 217 6.71 -4.72 -12.29
N MET A 218 5.89 -3.69 -12.06
CA MET A 218 5.84 -2.97 -10.78
C MET A 218 5.23 -3.84 -9.67
N PHE A 219 4.15 -4.56 -10.00
CA PHE A 219 3.40 -5.38 -9.06
C PHE A 219 3.21 -6.79 -9.61
N TYR A 220 3.28 -7.77 -8.71
CA TYR A 220 2.84 -9.13 -8.98
C TYR A 220 1.77 -9.51 -7.96
N PHE A 221 0.64 -9.98 -8.49
CA PHE A 221 -0.46 -10.51 -7.69
C PHE A 221 -0.51 -12.01 -7.87
N SER A 222 -0.54 -12.71 -6.75
CA SER A 222 -0.59 -14.16 -6.73
C SER A 222 -1.71 -14.61 -5.82
N PHE A 223 -2.54 -15.51 -6.33
CA PHE A 223 -3.76 -15.97 -5.68
C PHE A 223 -3.64 -17.46 -5.46
N SER A 224 -3.98 -17.91 -4.25
CA SER A 224 -4.03 -19.33 -3.92
C SER A 224 -5.29 -19.99 -4.48
N LYS A 225 -5.24 -21.31 -4.61
CA LYS A 225 -6.45 -22.14 -4.83
C LYS A 225 -7.52 -21.85 -3.78
N TYR A 226 -7.09 -21.68 -2.53
CA TYR A 226 -7.96 -21.38 -1.39
C TYR A 226 -8.78 -20.09 -1.60
N PHE A 227 -8.18 -19.02 -2.13
CA PHE A 227 -8.88 -17.77 -2.44
C PHE A 227 -10.07 -17.99 -3.39
N PHE A 228 -9.81 -18.67 -4.52
CA PHE A 228 -10.87 -18.95 -5.49
C PHE A 228 -11.91 -19.95 -4.98
N GLN A 229 -11.49 -20.97 -4.23
CA GLN A 229 -12.39 -21.96 -3.65
C GLN A 229 -13.36 -21.32 -2.65
N THR A 230 -12.91 -20.34 -1.88
CA THR A 230 -13.76 -19.58 -0.94
C THR A 230 -14.84 -18.80 -1.67
N TYR A 231 -14.49 -18.18 -2.80
CA TYR A 231 -15.44 -17.46 -3.65
C TYR A 231 -16.46 -18.41 -4.28
N ILE A 232 -16.01 -19.53 -4.87
CA ILE A 232 -16.91 -20.54 -5.44
C ILE A 232 -17.90 -21.08 -4.39
N PHE A 233 -17.42 -21.33 -3.17
CA PHE A 233 -18.27 -21.75 -2.06
C PHE A 233 -19.37 -20.73 -1.76
N SER A 234 -19.07 -19.43 -1.73
CA SER A 234 -20.11 -18.41 -1.46
C SER A 234 -21.18 -18.39 -2.55
N TYR A 235 -20.78 -18.43 -3.84
CA TYR A 235 -21.75 -18.50 -4.95
C TYR A 235 -22.60 -19.77 -4.93
N TYR A 236 -22.01 -20.90 -4.55
CA TYR A 236 -22.73 -22.14 -4.38
C TYR A 236 -23.79 -22.03 -3.28
N THR A 237 -23.42 -21.48 -2.11
CA THR A 237 -24.37 -21.30 -0.99
C THR A 237 -25.49 -20.31 -1.30
N GLU A 238 -25.26 -19.34 -2.18
CA GLU A 238 -26.27 -18.39 -2.65
C GLU A 238 -27.17 -18.96 -3.75
N GLY A 239 -26.93 -20.20 -4.20
CA GLY A 239 -27.69 -20.84 -5.27
C GLY A 239 -27.42 -20.25 -6.65
N ALA A 240 -26.33 -19.50 -6.84
CA ALA A 240 -26.01 -18.83 -8.10
C ALA A 240 -25.68 -19.79 -9.25
N PHE A 241 -25.39 -21.06 -8.93
CA PHE A 241 -25.19 -22.14 -9.90
C PHE A 241 -26.49 -22.84 -10.32
N ASN A 242 -27.64 -22.50 -9.73
CA ASN A 242 -28.94 -23.02 -10.15
C ASN A 242 -29.41 -22.26 -11.41
N ILE A 243 -29.32 -22.91 -12.57
CA ILE A 243 -29.66 -22.29 -13.86
C ILE A 243 -30.94 -22.92 -14.40
N THR A 244 -31.89 -22.08 -14.78
CA THR A 244 -33.08 -22.52 -15.52
C THR A 244 -33.04 -21.93 -16.93
N ILE A 245 -33.01 -22.79 -17.93
CA ILE A 245 -33.07 -22.43 -19.34
C ILE A 245 -34.49 -22.72 -19.82
N ALA A 246 -35.28 -21.66 -20.03
CA ALA A 246 -36.71 -21.77 -20.28
C ALA A 246 -37.06 -22.36 -21.67
N GLU A 247 -36.21 -22.21 -22.68
CA GLU A 247 -36.47 -22.67 -24.04
C GLU A 247 -35.18 -23.22 -24.68
N VAL A 248 -35.07 -24.55 -24.77
CA VAL A 248 -33.83 -25.23 -25.24
C VAL A 248 -33.89 -25.63 -26.72
N ALA A 249 -35.07 -25.77 -27.31
CA ALA A 249 -35.23 -26.18 -28.72
C ALA A 249 -36.39 -25.44 -29.41
N LYS A 250 -36.08 -24.76 -30.52
CA LYS A 250 -37.05 -24.06 -31.38
C LYS A 250 -37.47 -24.86 -32.62
N TYR A 251 -37.02 -26.12 -32.75
CA TYR A 251 -37.23 -26.95 -33.94
C TYR A 251 -38.42 -27.90 -33.79
N SER A 252 -39.23 -27.92 -34.86
CA SER A 252 -40.67 -28.21 -34.91
C SER A 252 -41.13 -29.67 -34.78
N ILE A 253 -40.46 -30.52 -34.01
CA ILE A 253 -40.83 -31.96 -33.89
C ILE A 253 -41.31 -32.35 -32.48
N ILE A 254 -41.03 -31.53 -31.47
CA ILE A 254 -41.56 -31.75 -30.10
C ILE A 254 -42.88 -30.96 -29.96
N PRO A 255 -43.99 -31.59 -29.53
CA PRO A 255 -45.29 -30.92 -29.47
C PRO A 255 -45.37 -29.81 -28.42
N ASN A 256 -44.47 -29.80 -27.43
CA ASN A 256 -44.46 -28.90 -26.28
C ASN A 256 -43.06 -28.26 -26.08
N PRO A 257 -42.96 -26.99 -25.62
CA PRO A 257 -41.69 -26.36 -25.28
C PRO A 257 -40.92 -27.16 -24.23
N VAL A 258 -39.59 -27.12 -24.31
CA VAL A 258 -38.70 -27.84 -23.40
C VAL A 258 -37.94 -26.87 -22.52
N MET A 259 -38.09 -27.02 -21.21
CA MET A 259 -37.35 -26.32 -20.18
C MET A 259 -36.27 -27.23 -19.61
N MET A 260 -35.10 -26.68 -19.28
CA MET A 260 -34.01 -27.40 -18.64
C MET A 260 -33.62 -26.70 -17.35
N LYS A 261 -33.40 -27.49 -16.29
CA LYS A 261 -32.84 -27.02 -15.02
C LYS A 261 -31.50 -27.70 -14.78
N LEU A 262 -30.50 -26.91 -14.45
CA LEU A 262 -29.18 -27.36 -14.03
C LEU A 262 -29.03 -27.04 -12.55
N MET A 263 -28.73 -28.06 -11.75
CA MET A 263 -28.58 -27.95 -10.30
C MET A 263 -27.27 -28.61 -9.89
N PRO A 264 -26.31 -27.89 -9.30
CA PRO A 264 -25.07 -28.49 -8.82
C PRO A 264 -25.37 -29.52 -7.72
N THR A 265 -24.75 -30.69 -7.81
CA THR A 265 -24.91 -31.76 -6.80
C THR A 265 -23.90 -31.61 -5.67
N GLU A 266 -22.74 -31.02 -5.97
CA GLU A 266 -21.66 -30.76 -5.02
C GLU A 266 -21.05 -29.37 -5.25
N ILE A 267 -20.21 -28.93 -4.30
CA ILE A 267 -19.50 -27.64 -4.42
C ILE A 267 -18.50 -27.74 -5.58
N PRO A 268 -18.54 -26.83 -6.57
CA PRO A 268 -17.59 -26.87 -7.68
C PRO A 268 -16.14 -26.78 -7.21
N LEU A 269 -15.26 -27.53 -7.86
CA LEU A 269 -13.86 -27.63 -7.47
C LEU A 269 -12.98 -26.88 -8.46
N ILE A 270 -12.12 -26.02 -7.92
CA ILE A 270 -11.09 -25.36 -8.73
C ILE A 270 -9.77 -26.08 -8.64
N SER A 271 -9.14 -26.29 -9.78
CA SER A 271 -7.74 -26.67 -9.86
C SER A 271 -6.94 -25.60 -10.59
N LEU A 272 -5.78 -25.32 -10.03
CA LEU A 272 -4.81 -24.40 -10.60
C LEU A 272 -3.69 -25.27 -11.16
N GLN A 273 -3.39 -25.08 -12.44
CA GLN A 273 -2.24 -25.67 -13.11
C GLN A 273 -1.45 -24.53 -13.77
N GLN A 274 -0.28 -24.84 -14.31
CA GLN A 274 0.56 -23.81 -14.92
C GLN A 274 -0.16 -23.18 -16.13
N ASN A 275 -0.47 -21.89 -16.04
CA ASN A 275 -1.22 -21.07 -17.01
C ASN A 275 -2.69 -21.43 -17.25
N SER A 276 -3.24 -22.45 -16.57
CA SER A 276 -4.64 -22.84 -16.69
C SER A 276 -5.34 -22.85 -15.34
N LEU A 277 -6.58 -22.38 -15.40
CA LEU A 277 -7.55 -22.50 -14.32
C LEU A 277 -8.64 -23.42 -14.83
N THR A 278 -8.86 -24.50 -14.09
CA THR A 278 -9.90 -25.49 -14.40
C THR A 278 -10.93 -25.45 -13.30
N LEU A 279 -12.19 -25.27 -13.70
CA LEU A 279 -13.35 -25.39 -12.83
C LEU A 279 -14.12 -26.65 -13.23
N GLU A 280 -14.33 -27.53 -12.26
CA GLU A 280 -15.10 -28.75 -12.42
C GLU A 280 -16.42 -28.61 -11.65
N ILE A 281 -17.52 -28.84 -12.35
CA ILE A 281 -18.88 -28.70 -11.83
C ILE A 281 -19.58 -30.03 -12.05
N GLU A 282 -20.02 -30.66 -10.97
CA GLU A 282 -20.94 -31.80 -11.03
C GLU A 282 -22.37 -31.28 -10.83
N GLU A 283 -23.23 -31.54 -11.81
CA GLU A 283 -24.59 -31.01 -11.84
C GLU A 283 -25.60 -32.07 -12.31
N SER A 284 -26.81 -32.01 -11.75
CA SER A 284 -27.97 -32.74 -12.23
C SER A 284 -28.72 -31.85 -13.23
N MET A 285 -28.83 -32.34 -14.46
CA MET A 285 -29.63 -31.74 -15.51
C MET A 285 -30.98 -32.43 -15.58
N GLU A 286 -32.05 -31.70 -15.27
CA GLU A 286 -33.42 -32.18 -15.42
C GLU A 286 -34.12 -31.47 -16.58
N VAL A 287 -34.72 -32.25 -17.47
CA VAL A 287 -35.39 -31.76 -18.68
C VAL A 287 -36.89 -31.97 -18.55
N PHE A 288 -37.65 -30.91 -18.79
CA PHE A 288 -39.10 -30.88 -18.64
C PHE A 288 -39.79 -30.53 -19.96
N ALA A 289 -40.91 -31.18 -20.24
CA ALA A 289 -41.89 -30.67 -21.20
C ALA A 289 -42.83 -29.70 -20.48
N VAL A 290 -43.05 -28.52 -21.08
CA VAL A 290 -44.03 -27.54 -20.62
C VAL A 290 -45.37 -27.85 -21.28
N LEU A 291 -46.34 -28.35 -20.51
CA LEU A 291 -47.65 -28.72 -21.01
C LEU A 291 -48.52 -27.49 -21.30
N PRO A 292 -49.60 -27.61 -22.11
CA PRO A 292 -50.48 -26.49 -22.46
C PRO A 292 -51.16 -25.82 -21.24
N ASP A 293 -51.29 -26.54 -20.12
CA ASP A 293 -51.82 -26.03 -18.86
C ASP A 293 -50.77 -25.30 -18.00
N SER A 294 -49.58 -25.03 -18.57
CA SER A 294 -48.42 -24.43 -17.90
C SER A 294 -47.78 -25.28 -16.80
N THR A 295 -48.16 -26.56 -16.67
CA THR A 295 -47.47 -27.49 -15.78
C THR A 295 -46.25 -28.10 -16.46
N THR A 296 -45.29 -28.56 -15.65
CA THR A 296 -44.05 -29.15 -16.15
C THR A 296 -44.02 -30.64 -15.89
N GLN A 297 -43.79 -31.45 -16.91
CA GLN A 297 -43.61 -32.89 -16.78
C GLN A 297 -42.14 -33.24 -16.99
N SER A 298 -41.52 -33.90 -15.99
CA SER A 298 -40.14 -34.39 -16.11
C SER A 298 -40.06 -35.46 -17.20
N LEU A 299 -39.14 -35.27 -18.15
CA LEU A 299 -38.90 -36.22 -19.24
C LEU A 299 -37.79 -37.19 -18.86
N PHE A 300 -36.66 -36.64 -18.41
CA PHE A 300 -35.50 -37.40 -17.96
C PHE A 300 -34.56 -36.52 -17.13
N THR A 301 -33.71 -37.19 -16.36
CA THR A 301 -32.65 -36.58 -15.55
C THR A 301 -31.31 -37.18 -15.94
N VAL A 302 -30.27 -36.34 -16.04
CA VAL A 302 -28.91 -36.75 -16.39
C VAL A 302 -27.92 -36.13 -15.42
N ASN A 303 -26.95 -36.90 -14.94
CA ASN A 303 -25.80 -36.36 -14.23
C ASN A 303 -24.78 -35.86 -15.27
N VAL A 304 -24.43 -34.60 -15.17
CA VAL A 304 -23.51 -33.91 -16.07
C VAL A 304 -22.28 -33.49 -15.27
N VAL A 305 -21.10 -33.75 -15.83
CA VAL A 305 -19.84 -33.22 -15.31
C VAL A 305 -19.32 -32.23 -16.33
N SER A 306 -19.28 -30.97 -15.94
CA SER A 306 -18.88 -29.84 -16.77
C SER A 306 -17.48 -29.37 -16.36
N THR A 307 -16.50 -29.51 -17.25
CA THR A 307 -15.14 -29.01 -17.03
C THR A 307 -14.89 -27.75 -17.85
N ILE A 308 -14.72 -26.62 -17.17
CA ILE A 308 -14.41 -25.33 -17.79
C ILE A 308 -12.93 -25.06 -17.64
N ASN A 309 -12.21 -25.10 -18.74
CA ASN A 309 -10.80 -24.73 -18.81
C ASN A 309 -10.66 -23.31 -19.33
N LYS A 310 -10.09 -22.42 -18.51
CA LYS A 310 -9.75 -21.06 -18.94
C LYS A 310 -8.24 -20.86 -18.86
N VAL A 311 -7.67 -20.47 -19.99
CA VAL A 311 -6.31 -19.92 -20.01
C VAL A 311 -6.39 -18.56 -19.33
N ALA A 312 -5.59 -18.35 -18.29
CA ALA A 312 -5.53 -17.06 -17.61
C ALA A 312 -4.99 -16.02 -18.62
N PHE A 313 -5.88 -15.25 -19.25
CA PHE A 313 -5.52 -14.26 -20.25
C PHE A 313 -4.73 -13.12 -19.60
N ASN A 314 -3.59 -12.81 -20.21
CA ASN A 314 -2.65 -11.81 -19.79
C ASN A 314 -3.08 -10.43 -20.32
N SER A 315 -4.13 -9.83 -19.74
CA SER A 315 -4.55 -8.47 -20.07
C SER A 315 -3.79 -7.46 -19.20
N GLY A 316 -2.49 -7.26 -19.44
CA GLY A 316 -1.66 -6.21 -18.81
C GLY A 316 -1.42 -6.32 -17.30
N LEU A 317 -2.16 -7.19 -16.60
CA LEU A 317 -2.00 -7.60 -15.22
C LEU A 317 -1.70 -9.11 -15.24
N ASN A 318 -0.43 -9.49 -15.08
CA ASN A 318 -0.04 -10.89 -15.02
C ASN A 318 -0.49 -11.48 -13.68
N ILE A 319 -1.64 -12.16 -13.69
CA ILE A 319 -2.07 -13.01 -12.57
C ILE A 319 -1.26 -14.30 -12.67
N LEU A 320 -0.22 -14.41 -11.83
CA LEU A 320 0.52 -15.66 -11.69
C LEU A 320 -0.29 -16.62 -10.83
N VAL A 321 -0.96 -17.53 -11.52
CA VAL A 321 -1.63 -18.69 -10.94
C VAL A 321 -0.56 -19.76 -10.71
N LEU A 322 -0.28 -20.04 -9.44
CA LEU A 322 0.76 -21.00 -9.04
C LEU A 322 0.10 -22.23 -8.43
N SER A 323 0.40 -23.40 -8.99
CA SER A 323 0.11 -24.68 -8.38
C SER A 323 1.30 -25.12 -7.51
N CYS A 324 1.03 -25.73 -6.36
CA CYS A 324 2.05 -26.40 -5.57
C CYS A 324 2.33 -27.78 -6.19
N CYS A 325 3.61 -28.16 -6.25
CA CYS A 325 4.03 -29.55 -6.08
C CYS A 325 4.10 -29.84 -4.57
#